data_AF-A0A4Q2D5Q3-F1
#
_entry.id   AF-A0A4Q2D5Q3-F1
#
_cell.length_a   1.000
_cell.length_b   1.000
_cell.length_c   1.000
_cell.angle_alpha   90.00
_cell.angle_beta   90.00
_cell.angle_gamma   90.00
#
_symmetry.space_group_name_H-M   'P 1'
#
loop_
_entity.id
_entity.type
_entity.pdbx_description
1 polymer ?
#
loop_
_entity_poly.entity_id
_entity_poly.type
_entity_poly.pdbx_seq_one_letter_code
_entity_poly.pdbx_strand_id
1 'polypeptide(L)'
;MAPFDVTHARSQFPSLKNGFIFADNAGGSQVAQGVIDRLTDYLINTNAQLGADYSISAESTRKVLVEGPAEAAKLFNAKSPNEIIFGSSSTLNLENLARGLESGIKAGDEFIVTGEHEANTGPWKKLAARSGAIVKYWKATPTKESNPYSVALKLEDVLPLITPRTRIVAFTACSNILGSWAIFMQRHFVKNAVTKAHSRDYWDWSIDADSSKPLAQSPLFDPVTGFGGDGVPGTYTLPPDPKNESAVPRPFAYKGCVQTGPFKDAVSHLGPGKLRTTHCLVRGIEETYRPALRSSNVRNTLSASNYKAFDAAVNSLMNGIHGSGHFIVGGEMTNVYSAGIDPLFYLHHANLDRIWWVWQQADRKNRLTDIWGPTTQNGPTQVTLDFDMDFPALGPNVK
;
A
#
# COMPACT_ATOMS: atom_id res chain seq x y z
N MET A 1 0.88 13.29 -34.84
CA MET A 1 0.76 14.58 -34.12
C MET A 1 1.12 15.68 -35.09
N ALA A 2 0.32 16.75 -35.17
CA ALA A 2 0.72 17.93 -35.92
C ALA A 2 1.98 18.56 -35.28
N PRO A 3 2.88 19.18 -36.05
CA PRO A 3 4.04 19.88 -35.50
C PRO A 3 3.60 21.03 -34.59
N PHE A 4 4.37 21.29 -33.53
CA PHE A 4 4.10 22.37 -32.58
C PHE A 4 4.31 23.74 -33.24
N ASP A 5 3.25 24.56 -33.29
CA ASP A 5 3.32 25.92 -33.82
C ASP A 5 3.83 26.90 -32.75
N VAL A 6 5.15 27.07 -32.72
CA VAL A 6 5.83 27.98 -31.80
C VAL A 6 5.49 29.46 -32.05
N THR A 7 5.17 29.83 -33.30
CA THR A 7 4.84 31.21 -33.66
C THR A 7 3.48 31.59 -33.08
N HIS A 8 2.50 30.70 -33.23
CA HIS A 8 1.21 30.85 -32.58
C HIS A 8 1.34 30.86 -31.05
N ALA A 9 2.11 29.92 -30.46
CA ALA A 9 2.30 29.89 -29.01
C ALA A 9 2.90 31.21 -28.47
N ARG A 10 3.95 31.74 -29.12
CA ARG A 10 4.58 33.01 -28.70
C ARG A 10 3.64 34.21 -28.82
N SER A 11 2.73 34.21 -29.80
CA SER A 11 1.77 35.31 -29.97
C SER A 11 0.80 35.46 -28.80
N GLN A 12 0.62 34.38 -28.01
CA GLN A 12 -0.21 34.39 -26.80
C GLN A 12 0.46 35.07 -25.60
N PHE A 13 1.74 35.45 -25.66
CA PHE A 13 2.47 36.05 -24.54
C PHE A 13 2.90 37.48 -24.88
N PRO A 14 2.19 38.51 -24.40
CA PRO A 14 2.47 39.91 -24.75
C PRO A 14 3.89 40.36 -24.37
N SER A 15 4.45 39.84 -23.28
CA SER A 15 5.79 40.20 -22.80
C SER A 15 6.91 39.80 -23.75
N LEU A 16 6.68 38.86 -24.68
CA LEU A 16 7.69 38.42 -25.64
C LEU A 16 7.87 39.38 -26.83
N LYS A 17 7.03 40.41 -26.97
CA LYS A 17 7.05 41.34 -28.11
C LYS A 17 8.27 42.28 -28.13
N ASN A 18 8.90 42.51 -26.97
CA ASN A 18 10.03 43.44 -26.85
C ASN A 18 11.38 42.85 -27.30
N GLY A 19 11.42 41.59 -27.73
CA GLY A 19 12.63 40.90 -28.19
C GLY A 19 13.52 40.34 -27.07
N PHE A 20 13.15 40.49 -25.79
CA PHE A 20 13.91 39.95 -24.67
C PHE A 20 13.75 38.42 -24.58
N ILE A 21 14.84 37.73 -24.26
CA ILE A 21 14.85 36.27 -24.08
C ILE A 21 14.70 35.95 -22.59
N PHE A 22 13.50 35.48 -22.22
CA PHE A 22 13.20 35.03 -20.85
C PHE A 22 13.66 33.58 -20.64
N ALA A 23 14.93 33.41 -20.26
CA ALA A 23 15.54 32.09 -19.98
C ALA A 23 15.54 31.71 -18.49
N ASP A 24 14.60 32.23 -17.69
CA ASP A 24 14.47 32.00 -16.24
C ASP A 24 13.09 31.42 -15.85
N ASN A 25 12.54 30.56 -16.70
CA ASN A 25 11.17 30.03 -16.52
C ASN A 25 11.02 29.16 -15.26
N ALA A 26 12.12 28.69 -14.67
CA ALA A 26 12.12 27.98 -13.39
C ALA A 26 11.90 28.94 -12.19
N GLY A 27 12.33 30.20 -12.31
CA GLY A 27 12.06 31.26 -11.34
C GLY A 27 10.67 31.88 -11.50
N GLY A 28 10.12 31.87 -12.73
CA GLY A 28 8.74 32.27 -13.02
C GLY A 28 8.46 32.35 -14.51
N SER A 29 7.28 31.88 -14.93
CA SER A 29 6.86 31.93 -16.33
C SER A 29 6.23 33.28 -16.70
N GLN A 30 6.27 33.59 -18.00
CA GLN A 30 5.50 34.70 -18.55
C GLN A 30 4.01 34.36 -18.58
N VAL A 31 3.16 35.37 -18.44
CA VAL A 31 1.70 35.20 -18.38
C VAL A 31 1.09 35.29 -19.77
N ALA A 32 0.25 34.32 -20.14
CA ALA A 32 -0.48 34.34 -21.40
C ALA A 32 -1.61 35.37 -21.38
N GLN A 33 -1.93 35.96 -22.53
CA GLN A 33 -2.96 36.99 -22.70
C GLN A 33 -4.31 36.53 -22.14
N GLY A 34 -4.72 35.29 -22.40
CA GLY A 34 -5.98 34.76 -21.87
C GLY A 34 -6.05 34.75 -20.34
N VAL A 35 -4.93 34.59 -19.63
CA VAL A 35 -4.90 34.69 -18.16
C VAL A 35 -5.04 36.15 -17.73
N ILE A 36 -4.36 37.08 -18.41
CA ILE A 36 -4.47 38.52 -18.17
C ILE A 36 -5.92 38.97 -18.35
N ASP A 37 -6.57 38.54 -19.42
CA ASP A 37 -7.96 38.91 -19.74
C ASP A 37 -8.93 38.40 -18.67
N ARG A 38 -8.76 37.15 -18.19
CA ARG A 38 -9.62 36.58 -17.15
C ARG A 38 -9.43 37.23 -15.79
N LEU A 39 -8.18 37.54 -15.42
CA LEU A 39 -7.90 38.29 -14.19
C LEU A 39 -8.50 39.69 -14.25
N THR A 40 -8.35 40.36 -15.39
CA THR A 40 -8.88 41.71 -15.61
C THR A 40 -10.41 41.71 -15.60
N ASP A 41 -11.05 40.76 -16.28
CA ASP A 41 -12.51 40.56 -16.23
C ASP A 41 -13.00 40.36 -14.79
N TYR A 42 -12.36 39.47 -14.03
CA TYR A 42 -12.75 39.22 -12.65
C TYR A 42 -12.63 40.50 -11.81
N LEU A 43 -11.50 41.21 -11.89
CA LEU A 43 -11.24 42.41 -11.10
C LEU A 43 -12.20 43.56 -11.43
N ILE A 44 -12.59 43.72 -12.69
CA ILE A 44 -13.47 44.80 -13.13
C ILE A 44 -14.95 44.45 -12.88
N ASN A 45 -15.36 43.21 -13.17
CA ASN A 45 -16.77 42.86 -13.27
C ASN A 45 -17.30 42.05 -12.08
N THR A 46 -16.46 41.25 -11.42
CA THR A 46 -16.91 40.25 -10.43
C THR A 46 -15.97 40.15 -9.22
N ASN A 47 -15.34 41.25 -8.80
CA ASN A 47 -14.52 41.26 -7.60
C ASN A 47 -15.39 41.55 -6.37
N ALA A 48 -15.84 40.50 -5.72
CA ALA A 48 -16.68 40.58 -4.54
C ALA A 48 -16.32 39.48 -3.54
N GLN A 49 -16.69 39.71 -2.27
CA GLN A 49 -16.60 38.69 -1.24
C GLN A 49 -17.38 37.44 -1.68
N LEU A 50 -16.74 36.28 -1.58
CA LEU A 50 -17.32 35.00 -1.96
C LEU A 50 -18.33 34.54 -0.88
N GLY A 51 -19.41 33.88 -1.30
CA GLY A 51 -20.38 33.22 -0.41
C GLY A 51 -21.62 34.02 -0.02
N ALA A 52 -21.77 35.27 -0.45
CA ALA A 52 -23.02 36.03 -0.30
C ALA A 52 -24.02 35.74 -1.44
N ASP A 53 -25.29 36.05 -1.22
CA ASP A 53 -26.44 35.68 -2.06
C ASP A 53 -26.79 36.68 -3.18
N TYR A 54 -26.25 37.91 -3.15
CA TYR A 54 -26.45 38.88 -4.22
C TYR A 54 -25.71 38.46 -5.51
N SER A 55 -26.26 38.88 -6.65
CA SER A 55 -25.89 38.38 -7.98
C SER A 55 -24.39 38.38 -8.28
N ILE A 56 -23.69 39.48 -7.97
CA ILE A 56 -22.24 39.60 -8.23
C ILE A 56 -21.43 38.66 -7.34
N SER A 57 -21.78 38.49 -6.07
CA SER A 57 -21.12 37.52 -5.18
C SER A 57 -21.40 36.08 -5.61
N ALA A 58 -22.64 35.77 -6.01
CA ALA A 58 -23.00 34.45 -6.52
C ALA A 58 -22.17 34.10 -7.77
N GLU A 59 -22.02 35.05 -8.69
CA GLU A 59 -21.18 34.90 -9.88
C GLU A 59 -19.70 34.75 -9.54
N SER A 60 -19.19 35.56 -8.61
CA SER A 60 -17.81 35.46 -8.11
C SER A 60 -17.53 34.08 -7.50
N THR A 61 -18.47 33.59 -6.69
CA THR A 61 -18.44 32.28 -6.04
C THR A 61 -18.43 31.16 -7.08
N ARG A 62 -19.29 31.24 -8.09
CA ARG A 62 -19.35 30.28 -9.19
C ARG A 62 -18.01 30.20 -9.94
N LYS A 63 -17.43 31.33 -10.33
CA LYS A 63 -16.13 31.39 -11.02
C LYS A 63 -14.99 30.82 -10.17
N VAL A 64 -14.89 31.25 -8.90
CA VAL A 64 -13.69 30.98 -8.06
C VAL A 64 -13.78 29.67 -7.28
N LEU A 65 -14.93 29.35 -6.69
CA LEU A 65 -15.09 28.19 -5.79
C LEU A 65 -15.73 26.97 -6.46
N VAL A 66 -16.31 27.11 -7.65
CA VAL A 66 -16.90 25.98 -8.39
C VAL A 66 -16.09 25.65 -9.64
N GLU A 67 -15.97 26.59 -10.57
CA GLU A 67 -15.29 26.34 -11.84
C GLU A 67 -13.77 26.18 -11.67
N GLY A 68 -13.12 27.05 -10.88
CA GLY A 68 -11.68 26.97 -10.61
C GLY A 68 -11.21 25.60 -10.10
N PRO A 69 -11.76 25.09 -8.98
CA PRO A 69 -11.46 23.74 -8.48
C PRO A 69 -11.80 22.63 -9.49
N ALA A 70 -12.88 22.77 -10.26
CA ALA A 70 -13.26 21.77 -11.26
C ALA A 70 -12.25 21.68 -12.42
N GLU A 71 -11.75 22.81 -12.93
CA GLU A 71 -10.71 22.81 -13.96
C GLU A 71 -9.36 22.34 -13.42
N ALA A 72 -9.01 22.71 -12.18
CA ALA A 72 -7.80 22.22 -11.52
C ALA A 72 -7.85 20.70 -11.30
N ALA A 73 -9.01 20.14 -10.93
CA ALA A 73 -9.19 18.70 -10.81
C ALA A 73 -8.94 17.97 -12.12
N LYS A 74 -9.35 18.54 -13.27
CA LYS A 74 -9.03 17.98 -14.60
C LYS A 74 -7.53 18.03 -14.89
N LEU A 75 -6.88 19.17 -14.60
CA LEU A 75 -5.44 19.35 -14.84
C LEU A 75 -4.58 18.34 -14.04
N PHE A 76 -4.92 18.14 -12.77
CA PHE A 76 -4.18 17.23 -11.88
C PHE A 76 -4.72 15.80 -11.86
N ASN A 77 -5.79 15.52 -12.62
CA ASN A 77 -6.49 14.24 -12.61
C ASN A 77 -6.93 13.80 -11.20
N ALA A 78 -7.46 14.75 -10.41
CA ALA A 78 -8.03 14.51 -9.09
C ALA A 78 -9.41 13.83 -9.21
N LYS A 79 -9.83 13.05 -8.21
CA LYS A 79 -11.13 12.36 -8.23
C LYS A 79 -12.29 13.32 -8.04
N SER A 80 -12.04 14.42 -7.32
CA SER A 80 -13.06 15.41 -6.98
C SER A 80 -12.44 16.81 -6.85
N PRO A 81 -13.19 17.88 -7.19
CA PRO A 81 -12.80 19.25 -6.88
C PRO A 81 -12.56 19.50 -5.38
N ASN A 82 -13.17 18.70 -4.50
CA ASN A 82 -12.97 18.79 -3.05
C ASN A 82 -11.56 18.38 -2.60
N GLU A 83 -10.78 17.72 -3.47
CA GLU A 83 -9.38 17.39 -3.23
C GLU A 83 -8.42 18.54 -3.64
N ILE A 84 -8.94 19.63 -4.19
CA ILE A 84 -8.17 20.79 -4.63
C ILE A 84 -8.25 21.90 -3.59
N ILE A 85 -7.09 22.30 -3.07
CA ILE A 85 -6.95 23.45 -2.17
C ILE A 85 -6.04 24.48 -2.82
N PHE A 86 -6.55 25.70 -2.97
CA PHE A 86 -5.75 26.83 -3.41
C PHE A 86 -5.03 27.48 -2.22
N GLY A 87 -3.81 27.95 -2.48
CA GLY A 87 -3.08 28.79 -1.54
C GLY A 87 -2.02 29.59 -2.27
N SER A 88 -1.32 30.44 -1.54
CA SER A 88 -0.50 31.51 -2.13
C SER A 88 0.75 31.01 -2.86
N SER A 89 1.25 29.82 -2.51
CA SER A 89 2.42 29.21 -3.15
C SER A 89 2.56 27.74 -2.79
N SER A 90 3.34 26.99 -3.56
CA SER A 90 3.72 25.61 -3.22
C SER A 90 4.37 25.51 -1.84
N THR A 91 5.18 26.51 -1.46
CA THR A 91 5.83 26.58 -0.14
C THR A 91 4.81 26.68 0.98
N LEU A 92 3.87 27.64 0.92
CA LEU A 92 2.89 27.80 1.99
C LEU A 92 1.91 26.62 2.04
N ASN A 93 1.55 26.06 0.88
CA ASN A 93 0.70 24.88 0.82
C ASN A 93 1.35 23.68 1.52
N LEU A 94 2.64 23.43 1.31
CA LEU A 94 3.36 22.37 2.03
C LEU A 94 3.54 22.66 3.52
N GLU A 95 3.75 23.91 3.92
CA GLU A 95 3.75 24.29 5.35
C GLU A 95 2.38 24.02 6.00
N ASN A 96 1.28 24.40 5.34
CA ASN A 96 -0.08 24.14 5.82
C ASN A 96 -0.37 22.64 5.90
N LEU A 97 0.07 21.86 4.91
CA LEU A 97 -0.05 20.41 4.94
C LEU A 97 0.73 19.81 6.13
N ALA A 98 1.99 20.22 6.31
CA ALA A 98 2.81 19.76 7.43
C ALA A 98 2.17 20.10 8.79
N ARG A 99 1.54 21.27 8.92
CA ARG A 99 0.77 21.66 10.11
C ARG A 99 -0.47 20.80 10.31
N GLY A 100 -1.24 20.54 9.25
CA GLY A 100 -2.44 19.69 9.32
C GLY A 100 -2.15 18.25 9.71
N LEU A 101 -0.97 17.74 9.37
CA LEU A 101 -0.55 16.37 9.71
C LEU A 101 0.01 16.23 11.12
N GLU A 102 0.31 17.34 11.82
CA GLU A 102 1.08 17.36 13.07
C GLU A 102 0.50 16.48 14.18
N SER A 103 -0.83 16.44 14.32
CA SER A 103 -1.52 15.63 15.34
C SER A 103 -1.35 14.12 15.17
N GLY A 104 -1.02 13.66 13.95
CA GLY A 104 -0.78 12.26 13.63
C GLY A 104 0.66 11.80 13.81
N ILE A 105 1.58 12.72 14.13
CA ILE A 105 3.02 12.43 14.20
C ILE A 105 3.45 12.21 15.64
N LYS A 106 4.26 11.18 15.86
CA LYS A 106 4.82 10.81 17.16
C LYS A 106 6.34 10.99 17.17
N ALA A 107 6.89 11.20 18.35
CA ALA A 107 8.33 11.21 18.54
C ALA A 107 8.94 9.88 18.05
N GLY A 108 10.05 9.97 17.32
CA GLY A 108 10.72 8.82 16.72
C GLY A 108 10.12 8.33 15.40
N ASP A 109 9.00 8.87 14.93
CA ASP A 109 8.57 8.70 13.54
C ASP A 109 9.66 9.22 12.59
N GLU A 110 9.74 8.67 11.39
CA GLU A 110 10.81 8.99 10.44
C GLU A 110 10.26 9.66 9.19
N PHE A 111 10.89 10.75 8.79
CA PHE A 111 10.61 11.48 7.55
C PHE A 111 11.80 11.35 6.61
N ILE A 112 11.57 10.92 5.38
CA ILE A 112 12.58 10.86 4.35
C ILE A 112 12.36 12.05 3.42
N VAL A 113 13.36 12.91 3.29
CA VAL A 113 13.32 14.09 2.41
C VAL A 113 14.47 14.06 1.44
N THR A 114 14.31 14.69 0.28
CA THR A 114 15.40 14.92 -0.66
C THR A 114 16.05 16.28 -0.41
N GLY A 115 17.34 16.43 -0.72
CA GLY A 115 18.08 17.68 -0.46
C GLY A 115 17.87 18.79 -1.49
N GLU A 116 16.70 18.85 -2.11
CA GLU A 116 16.40 19.84 -3.16
C GLU A 116 15.64 21.07 -2.59
N HIS A 117 14.76 21.68 -3.37
CA HIS A 117 14.14 22.99 -3.10
C HIS A 117 13.61 23.11 -1.66
N GLU A 118 13.89 24.24 -1.01
CA GLU A 118 13.55 24.43 0.42
C GLU A 118 12.04 24.30 0.69
N ALA A 119 11.19 24.65 -0.28
CA ALA A 119 9.74 24.43 -0.19
C ALA A 119 9.35 22.96 0.07
N ASN A 120 10.12 21.99 -0.44
CA ASN A 120 9.88 20.57 -0.18
C ASN A 120 10.58 20.07 1.08
N THR A 121 11.64 20.72 1.57
CA THR A 121 12.45 20.23 2.70
C THR A 121 12.10 20.90 4.03
N GLY A 122 11.93 22.22 4.02
CA GLY A 122 11.73 23.06 5.19
C GLY A 122 10.52 22.67 6.05
N PRO A 123 9.32 22.44 5.48
CA PRO A 123 8.12 22.09 6.25
C PRO A 123 8.31 20.84 7.11
N TRP A 124 8.92 19.79 6.56
CA TRP A 124 9.13 18.52 7.26
C TRP A 124 10.20 18.62 8.34
N LYS A 125 11.27 19.39 8.10
CA LYS A 125 12.28 19.68 9.13
C LYS A 125 11.69 20.43 10.31
N LYS A 126 10.87 21.44 10.03
CA LYS A 126 10.17 22.20 11.08
C LYS A 126 9.18 21.32 11.83
N LEU A 127 8.44 20.46 11.15
CA LEU A 127 7.52 19.52 11.78
C LEU A 127 8.27 18.54 12.69
N ALA A 128 9.34 17.93 12.18
CA ALA A 128 10.18 17.01 12.94
C ALA A 128 10.77 17.64 14.19
N ALA A 129 11.23 18.89 14.11
CA ALA A 129 11.75 19.64 15.25
C ALA A 129 10.70 19.86 16.36
N ARG A 130 9.41 19.98 16.00
CA ARG A 130 8.32 20.16 16.98
C ARG A 130 7.80 18.84 17.55
N SER A 131 7.74 17.79 16.73
CA SER A 131 7.16 16.50 17.11
C SER A 131 8.17 15.49 17.66
N GLY A 132 9.48 15.75 17.51
CA GLY A 132 10.53 14.78 17.83
C GLY A 132 10.70 13.68 16.79
N ALA A 133 10.19 13.87 15.56
CA ALA A 133 10.44 12.96 14.45
C ALA A 133 11.89 13.07 13.94
N ILE A 134 12.36 12.05 13.25
CA ILE A 134 13.73 11.92 12.73
C ILE A 134 13.73 12.19 11.23
N VAL A 135 14.52 13.15 10.78
CA VAL A 135 14.70 13.43 9.35
C VAL A 135 15.86 12.60 8.78
N LYS A 136 15.56 11.81 7.74
CA LYS A 136 16.51 11.08 6.91
C LYS A 136 16.59 11.73 5.54
N TYR A 137 17.77 11.68 4.91
CA TYR A 137 17.99 12.30 3.61
C TYR A 137 18.18 11.25 2.52
N TRP A 138 17.31 11.27 1.51
CA TRP A 138 17.53 10.58 0.25
C TRP A 138 18.41 11.46 -0.64
N LYS A 139 19.68 11.07 -0.76
CA LYS A 139 20.70 11.84 -1.47
C LYS A 139 20.70 11.47 -2.95
N ALA A 140 20.86 12.46 -3.81
CA ALA A 140 21.16 12.22 -5.22
C ALA A 140 22.56 11.64 -5.35
N THR A 141 22.72 10.66 -6.24
CA THR A 141 23.99 9.98 -6.51
C THR A 141 24.38 10.14 -7.99
N PRO A 142 25.68 10.09 -8.34
CA PRO A 142 26.12 10.17 -9.73
C PRO A 142 25.45 9.13 -10.62
N THR A 143 25.00 9.54 -11.80
CA THR A 143 24.38 8.66 -12.80
C THR A 143 25.42 7.81 -13.54
N LYS A 144 26.67 8.30 -13.62
CA LYS A 144 27.80 7.63 -14.23
C LYS A 144 29.05 7.91 -13.41
N GLU A 145 29.91 6.91 -13.22
CA GLU A 145 31.20 7.09 -12.51
C GLU A 145 32.09 8.14 -13.19
N SER A 146 32.02 8.25 -14.52
CA SER A 146 32.80 9.20 -15.31
C SER A 146 32.31 10.65 -15.27
N ASN A 147 31.13 10.92 -14.73
CA ASN A 147 30.61 12.28 -14.59
C ASN A 147 29.97 12.49 -13.21
N PRO A 148 30.73 12.97 -12.21
CA PRO A 148 30.24 13.16 -10.85
C PRO A 148 29.19 14.29 -10.74
N TYR A 149 29.08 15.16 -11.75
CA TYR A 149 28.13 16.28 -11.76
C TYR A 149 26.76 15.89 -12.29
N SER A 150 26.66 14.79 -13.06
CA SER A 150 25.37 14.24 -13.45
C SER A 150 24.84 13.41 -12.30
N VAL A 151 23.97 13.98 -11.48
CA VAL A 151 23.36 13.29 -10.33
C VAL A 151 21.88 13.06 -10.55
N ALA A 152 21.36 11.98 -9.98
CA ALA A 152 19.93 11.69 -9.95
C ALA A 152 19.56 11.01 -8.63
N LEU A 153 18.29 11.09 -8.27
CA LEU A 153 17.74 10.24 -7.22
C LEU A 153 17.53 8.85 -7.82
N LYS A 154 18.07 7.81 -7.15
CA LYS A 154 17.89 6.42 -7.55
C LYS A 154 17.03 5.68 -6.53
N LEU A 155 16.15 4.80 -7.02
CA LEU A 155 15.16 4.13 -6.19
C LEU A 155 15.81 3.19 -5.17
N GLU A 156 16.88 2.51 -5.56
CA GLU A 156 17.69 1.65 -4.71
C GLU A 156 18.27 2.37 -3.49
N ASP A 157 18.51 3.69 -3.58
CA ASP A 157 19.11 4.48 -2.51
C ASP A 157 18.10 4.83 -1.41
N VAL A 158 16.80 4.91 -1.73
CA VAL A 158 15.75 5.21 -0.75
C VAL A 158 15.21 3.98 -0.04
N LEU A 159 15.23 2.82 -0.70
CA LEU A 159 14.69 1.60 -0.10
C LEU A 159 15.31 1.32 1.28
N PRO A 160 16.64 1.38 1.51
CA PRO A 160 17.25 1.13 2.82
C PRO A 160 16.86 2.16 3.90
N LEU A 161 16.42 3.36 3.50
CA LEU A 161 16.02 4.42 4.43
C LEU A 161 14.63 4.17 5.02
N ILE A 162 13.78 3.44 4.30
CA ILE A 162 12.40 3.11 4.70
C ILE A 162 12.41 2.02 5.78
N THR A 163 11.75 2.32 6.89
CA THR A 163 11.54 1.41 8.03
C THR A 163 10.06 1.42 8.45
N PRO A 164 9.63 0.54 9.38
CA PRO A 164 8.28 0.58 9.94
C PRO A 164 7.91 1.89 10.65
N ARG A 165 8.88 2.76 10.98
CA ARG A 165 8.64 4.09 11.56
C ARG A 165 8.55 5.19 10.50
N THR A 166 8.79 4.90 9.23
CA THR A 166 8.69 5.89 8.16
C THR A 166 7.24 6.31 7.96
N ARG A 167 6.95 7.60 8.13
CA ARG A 167 5.61 8.19 7.98
C ARG A 167 5.48 9.06 6.75
N ILE A 168 6.55 9.76 6.40
CA ILE A 168 6.55 10.72 5.29
C ILE A 168 7.75 10.41 4.41
N VAL A 169 7.52 10.33 3.10
CA VAL A 169 8.59 10.41 2.11
C VAL A 169 8.26 11.54 1.14
N ALA A 170 9.04 12.61 1.19
CA ALA A 170 8.83 13.82 0.39
C ALA A 170 9.98 14.00 -0.60
N PHE A 171 9.65 14.10 -1.89
CA PHE A 171 10.61 14.22 -2.98
C PHE A 171 10.03 15.04 -4.13
N THR A 172 10.89 15.71 -4.89
CA THR A 172 10.44 16.53 -6.03
C THR A 172 10.00 15.68 -7.23
N ALA A 173 8.97 16.15 -7.94
CA ALA A 173 8.57 15.58 -9.23
C ALA A 173 9.53 16.00 -10.36
N CYS A 174 10.04 17.23 -10.31
CA CYS A 174 11.01 17.78 -11.25
C CYS A 174 11.95 18.74 -10.52
N SER A 175 13.26 18.53 -10.65
CA SER A 175 14.24 19.43 -10.02
C SER A 175 14.32 20.73 -10.79
N ASN A 176 14.11 21.86 -10.10
CA ASN A 176 14.30 23.20 -10.69
C ASN A 176 15.77 23.53 -10.94
N ILE A 177 16.71 22.80 -10.30
CA ILE A 177 18.15 22.98 -10.47
C ILE A 177 18.69 22.05 -11.58
N LEU A 178 18.28 20.78 -11.57
CA LEU A 178 18.85 19.75 -12.43
C LEU A 178 18.01 19.48 -13.68
N GLY A 179 16.75 19.94 -13.72
CA GLY A 179 15.80 19.60 -14.78
C GLY A 179 15.43 18.12 -14.83
N SER A 180 15.85 17.31 -13.85
CA SER A 180 15.62 15.86 -13.79
C SER A 180 14.19 15.55 -13.37
N TRP A 181 13.53 14.65 -14.09
CA TRP A 181 12.15 14.22 -13.82
C TRP A 181 12.12 12.90 -13.04
N ALA A 182 11.34 12.86 -11.94
CA ALA A 182 11.21 11.70 -11.06
C ALA A 182 9.95 10.86 -11.31
N ILE A 183 9.20 11.11 -12.39
CA ILE A 183 7.88 10.46 -12.66
C ILE A 183 7.96 8.93 -12.71
N PHE A 184 9.01 8.37 -13.32
CA PHE A 184 9.18 6.90 -13.40
C PHE A 184 9.35 6.27 -12.01
N MET A 185 9.94 7.02 -11.07
CA MET A 185 10.01 6.60 -9.69
C MET A 185 8.65 6.67 -9.02
N GLN A 186 7.81 7.69 -9.22
CA GLN A 186 6.55 7.84 -8.44
C GLN A 186 5.66 6.59 -8.38
N ARG A 187 5.34 5.94 -9.51
CA ARG A 187 4.48 4.73 -9.50
C ARG A 187 5.17 3.49 -8.91
N HIS A 188 6.43 3.25 -9.26
CA HIS A 188 7.20 2.11 -8.76
C HIS A 188 7.62 2.29 -7.29
N PHE A 189 7.98 3.51 -6.92
CA PHE A 189 8.32 3.96 -5.58
C PHE A 189 7.13 3.83 -4.66
N VAL A 190 5.95 4.41 -4.97
CA VAL A 190 4.78 4.29 -4.08
C VAL A 190 4.45 2.83 -3.82
N LYS A 191 4.44 1.98 -4.86
CA LYS A 191 4.21 0.54 -4.69
C LYS A 191 5.27 -0.11 -3.80
N ASN A 192 6.56 0.05 -4.10
CA ASN A 192 7.64 -0.61 -3.36
C ASN A 192 7.85 -0.03 -1.95
N ALA A 193 7.65 1.27 -1.78
CA ALA A 193 7.76 1.98 -0.50
C ALA A 193 6.59 1.63 0.41
N VAL A 194 5.35 1.58 -0.10
CA VAL A 194 4.19 1.07 0.65
C VAL A 194 4.42 -0.40 0.99
N THR A 195 4.77 -1.26 0.02
CA THR A 195 5.08 -2.68 0.31
C THR A 195 6.20 -2.85 1.34
N LYS A 196 7.22 -1.98 1.37
CA LYS A 196 8.32 -2.07 2.34
C LYS A 196 7.96 -1.48 3.70
N ALA A 197 7.36 -0.29 3.74
CA ALA A 197 6.92 0.38 4.97
C ALA A 197 5.78 -0.40 5.65
N HIS A 198 4.89 -0.96 4.83
CA HIS A 198 3.78 -1.81 5.23
C HIS A 198 4.06 -3.27 4.86
N SER A 199 5.31 -3.73 4.99
CA SER A 199 5.69 -5.16 4.85
C SER A 199 5.06 -6.08 5.93
N ARG A 200 3.92 -5.65 6.48
CA ARG A 200 3.02 -6.37 7.38
C ARG A 200 1.63 -6.60 6.76
N ASP A 201 1.39 -6.24 5.51
CA ASP A 201 0.10 -6.50 4.83
C ASP A 201 -0.05 -7.97 4.42
N TYR A 202 1.05 -8.74 4.44
CA TYR A 202 1.06 -10.19 4.25
C TYR A 202 2.23 -10.82 5.02
N TRP A 203 2.13 -12.11 5.33
CA TRP A 203 3.19 -12.89 5.97
C TRP A 203 4.01 -13.64 4.91
N ASP A 204 5.21 -13.13 4.60
CA ASP A 204 6.15 -13.84 3.73
C ASP A 204 6.87 -14.97 4.50
N TRP A 205 6.23 -16.13 4.59
CA TRP A 205 6.79 -17.30 5.29
C TRP A 205 8.18 -17.67 4.81
N SER A 206 8.52 -17.38 3.55
CA SER A 206 9.79 -17.82 2.98
C SER A 206 10.99 -17.16 3.66
N ILE A 207 10.81 -15.95 4.20
CA ILE A 207 11.82 -15.26 5.00
C ILE A 207 12.11 -16.06 6.28
N ASP A 208 11.06 -16.50 6.97
CA ASP A 208 11.18 -17.28 8.19
C ASP A 208 11.67 -18.70 7.90
N ALA A 209 11.18 -19.33 6.84
CA ALA A 209 11.46 -20.72 6.50
C ALA A 209 12.88 -20.94 5.94
N ASP A 210 13.44 -19.95 5.24
CA ASP A 210 14.82 -19.97 4.76
C ASP A 210 15.82 -19.56 5.87
N SER A 211 15.34 -18.90 6.93
CA SER A 211 16.15 -18.57 8.09
C SER A 211 16.59 -19.81 8.86
N SER A 212 17.77 -19.72 9.50
CA SER A 212 18.26 -20.72 10.46
C SER A 212 17.57 -20.63 11.82
N LYS A 213 16.79 -19.58 12.07
CA LYS A 213 16.08 -19.37 13.34
C LYS A 213 14.72 -20.07 13.35
N PRO A 214 14.29 -20.59 14.52
CA PRO A 214 12.91 -21.05 14.72
C PRO A 214 11.88 -19.97 14.39
N LEU A 215 10.71 -20.37 13.92
CA LEU A 215 9.59 -19.53 13.52
C LEU A 215 9.08 -18.74 14.72
N ALA A 216 9.12 -19.35 15.92
CA ALA A 216 8.81 -18.66 17.17
C ALA A 216 9.68 -17.42 17.44
N GLN A 217 10.83 -17.28 16.76
CA GLN A 217 11.68 -16.08 16.83
C GLN A 217 11.43 -15.08 15.67
N SER A 218 10.47 -15.36 14.79
CA SER A 218 10.06 -14.40 13.76
C SER A 218 9.47 -13.16 14.42
N PRO A 219 9.74 -11.95 13.90
CA PRO A 219 9.11 -10.72 14.38
C PRO A 219 7.57 -10.77 14.35
N LEU A 220 7.00 -11.68 13.56
CA LEU A 220 5.55 -11.91 13.52
C LEU A 220 5.00 -12.43 14.86
N PHE A 221 5.79 -13.19 15.63
CA PHE A 221 5.41 -13.75 16.93
C PHE A 221 5.95 -12.92 18.11
N ASP A 222 6.50 -11.73 17.84
CA ASP A 222 7.01 -10.82 18.87
C ASP A 222 5.88 -10.37 19.82
N PRO A 223 6.12 -10.35 21.15
CA PRO A 223 5.09 -10.07 22.15
C PRO A 223 4.65 -8.61 22.22
N VAL A 224 5.34 -7.68 21.55
CA VAL A 224 5.01 -6.24 21.59
C VAL A 224 4.58 -5.74 20.21
N THR A 225 5.33 -6.14 19.19
CA THR A 225 5.19 -5.64 17.83
C THR A 225 4.58 -6.67 16.88
N GLY A 226 4.41 -7.92 17.30
CA GLY A 226 3.83 -9.01 16.52
C GLY A 226 2.41 -9.39 16.96
N PHE A 227 2.04 -10.63 16.68
CA PHE A 227 0.72 -11.21 16.92
C PHE A 227 0.70 -12.16 18.12
N GLY A 228 1.70 -12.07 19.01
CA GLY A 228 1.87 -12.97 20.14
C GLY A 228 2.58 -14.27 19.77
N GLY A 229 3.15 -14.91 20.79
CA GLY A 229 3.97 -16.10 20.64
C GLY A 229 3.19 -17.40 20.39
N ASP A 230 3.86 -18.51 20.70
CA ASP A 230 3.30 -19.86 20.70
C ASP A 230 2.34 -20.10 21.88
N GLY A 231 1.57 -21.19 21.80
CA GLY A 231 0.70 -21.65 22.88
C GLY A 231 1.46 -22.21 24.08
N VAL A 232 0.98 -21.94 25.29
CA VAL A 232 1.59 -22.46 26.53
C VAL A 232 0.96 -23.81 26.93
N PRO A 233 1.71 -24.92 27.01
CA PRO A 233 1.17 -26.23 27.34
C PRO A 233 0.34 -26.24 28.63
N GLY A 234 -0.78 -26.97 28.62
CA GLY A 234 -1.65 -27.16 29.79
C GLY A 234 -2.59 -25.99 30.08
N THR A 235 -2.56 -24.92 29.28
CA THR A 235 -3.46 -23.77 29.43
C THR A 235 -4.76 -23.90 28.63
N TYR A 236 -4.83 -24.87 27.73
CA TYR A 236 -6.01 -25.19 26.94
C TYR A 236 -6.17 -26.70 26.84
N THR A 237 -7.41 -27.15 26.93
CA THR A 237 -7.82 -28.54 26.74
C THR A 237 -8.89 -28.56 25.67
N LEU A 238 -8.75 -29.43 24.68
CA LEU A 238 -9.77 -29.59 23.65
C LEU A 238 -11.12 -29.92 24.31
N PRO A 239 -12.21 -29.22 23.91
CA PRO A 239 -13.52 -29.46 24.49
C PRO A 239 -14.05 -30.84 24.08
N PRO A 240 -14.97 -31.43 24.87
CA PRO A 240 -15.66 -32.65 24.48
C PRO A 240 -16.39 -32.46 23.15
N ASP A 241 -16.23 -33.41 22.23
CA ASP A 241 -16.82 -33.36 20.89
C ASP A 241 -17.60 -34.64 20.58
N PRO A 242 -18.76 -34.87 21.23
CA PRO A 242 -19.54 -36.09 21.05
C PRO A 242 -20.13 -36.23 19.64
N LYS A 243 -20.17 -35.14 18.86
CA LYS A 243 -20.75 -35.10 17.50
C LYS A 243 -19.70 -35.06 16.39
N ASN A 244 -18.41 -35.08 16.75
CA ASN A 244 -17.30 -34.93 15.81
C ASN A 244 -17.39 -33.63 14.97
N GLU A 245 -17.91 -32.55 15.57
CA GLU A 245 -18.11 -31.24 14.96
C GLU A 245 -16.85 -30.35 15.02
N SER A 246 -15.91 -30.68 15.90
CA SER A 246 -14.64 -29.96 16.01
C SER A 246 -13.74 -30.17 14.82
N ALA A 247 -13.84 -31.33 14.15
CA ALA A 247 -13.03 -31.69 12.99
C ALA A 247 -11.53 -31.40 13.18
N VAL A 248 -10.99 -31.61 14.38
CA VAL A 248 -9.56 -31.36 14.70
C VAL A 248 -8.70 -32.49 14.14
N PRO A 249 -7.97 -32.29 13.02
CA PRO A 249 -7.24 -33.37 12.37
C PRO A 249 -5.93 -33.71 13.10
N ARG A 250 -5.42 -32.77 13.91
CA ARG A 250 -4.12 -32.84 14.59
C ARG A 250 -4.23 -32.32 16.02
N PRO A 251 -4.75 -33.11 16.97
CA PRO A 251 -4.92 -32.67 18.36
C PRO A 251 -3.63 -32.18 19.01
N PHE A 252 -2.48 -32.77 18.64
CA PHE A 252 -1.16 -32.37 19.14
C PHE A 252 -0.74 -30.95 18.73
N ALA A 253 -1.31 -30.38 17.67
CA ALA A 253 -1.04 -29.01 17.24
C ALA A 253 -1.76 -27.97 18.11
N TYR A 254 -2.71 -28.37 18.96
CA TYR A 254 -3.38 -27.49 19.92
C TYR A 254 -2.61 -27.47 21.24
N LYS A 255 -1.44 -26.81 21.25
CA LYS A 255 -0.53 -26.81 22.39
C LYS A 255 -1.08 -26.03 23.58
N GLY A 256 -1.67 -24.86 23.37
CA GLY A 256 -2.15 -24.02 24.47
C GLY A 256 -2.60 -22.62 24.07
N CYS A 257 -3.10 -21.87 25.04
CA CYS A 257 -3.39 -20.45 24.90
C CYS A 257 -2.13 -19.64 24.58
N VAL A 258 -2.27 -18.69 23.67
CA VAL A 258 -1.30 -17.62 23.48
C VAL A 258 -1.35 -16.70 24.70
N GLN A 259 -0.22 -16.49 25.37
CA GLN A 259 -0.14 -15.67 26.61
C GLN A 259 0.62 -14.35 26.45
N THR A 260 1.09 -14.04 25.25
CA THR A 260 1.86 -12.83 24.95
C THR A 260 1.31 -12.14 23.70
N GLY A 261 1.67 -10.87 23.49
CA GLY A 261 1.16 -10.12 22.33
C GLY A 261 -0.21 -9.49 22.54
N PRO A 262 -0.68 -8.73 21.53
CA PRO A 262 -1.95 -8.01 21.58
C PRO A 262 -3.19 -8.92 21.62
N PHE A 263 -3.03 -10.21 21.34
CA PHE A 263 -4.13 -11.19 21.29
C PHE A 263 -4.12 -12.17 22.48
N LYS A 264 -3.28 -11.96 23.50
CA LYS A 264 -3.20 -12.86 24.67
C LYS A 264 -4.52 -12.97 25.45
N ASP A 265 -5.30 -11.89 25.47
CA ASP A 265 -6.59 -11.80 26.15
C ASP A 265 -7.76 -11.93 25.15
N ALA A 266 -7.48 -12.34 23.91
CA ALA A 266 -8.51 -12.55 22.91
C ALA A 266 -9.37 -13.76 23.28
N VAL A 267 -10.70 -13.55 23.29
CA VAL A 267 -11.69 -14.58 23.58
C VAL A 267 -12.46 -14.89 22.30
N SER A 268 -12.45 -16.15 21.90
CA SER A 268 -13.30 -16.66 20.83
C SER A 268 -14.52 -17.36 21.40
N HIS A 269 -15.64 -17.26 20.69
CA HIS A 269 -16.89 -17.97 21.00
C HIS A 269 -17.23 -19.09 19.99
N LEU A 270 -16.31 -19.33 19.05
CA LEU A 270 -16.43 -20.32 18.01
C LEU A 270 -15.15 -21.14 17.97
N GLY A 271 -15.26 -22.40 17.62
CA GLY A 271 -14.16 -23.32 17.50
C GLY A 271 -13.95 -24.22 18.73
N PRO A 272 -13.03 -25.19 18.63
CA PRO A 272 -12.39 -25.58 17.39
C PRO A 272 -13.41 -26.15 16.41
N GLY A 273 -13.25 -25.89 15.12
CA GLY A 273 -14.21 -26.33 14.09
C GLY A 273 -15.54 -25.61 14.18
N LYS A 274 -16.63 -26.39 14.18
CA LYS A 274 -18.01 -25.88 14.22
C LYS A 274 -18.56 -25.74 15.64
N LEU A 275 -17.77 -26.09 16.66
CA LEU A 275 -18.21 -26.01 18.04
C LEU A 275 -18.44 -24.55 18.47
N ARG A 276 -19.40 -24.37 19.39
CA ARG A 276 -19.64 -23.10 20.09
C ARG A 276 -19.07 -23.23 21.49
N THR A 277 -17.80 -22.87 21.66
CA THR A 277 -17.14 -22.88 22.97
C THR A 277 -16.71 -21.48 23.35
N THR A 278 -16.07 -21.28 24.50
CA THR A 278 -15.46 -20.00 24.84
C THR A 278 -14.06 -20.25 25.33
N HIS A 279 -13.09 -19.77 24.57
CA HIS A 279 -11.67 -20.07 24.80
C HIS A 279 -10.76 -18.95 24.32
N CYS A 280 -9.51 -19.02 24.75
CA CYS A 280 -8.42 -18.17 24.31
C CYS A 280 -8.03 -18.47 22.84
N LEU A 281 -7.23 -17.60 22.22
CA LEU A 281 -6.52 -17.95 20.99
C LEU A 281 -5.54 -19.10 21.26
N VAL A 282 -5.67 -20.21 20.53
CA VAL A 282 -4.83 -21.40 20.69
C VAL A 282 -3.86 -21.54 19.52
N ARG A 283 -2.57 -21.76 19.83
CA ARG A 283 -1.51 -22.05 18.87
C ARG A 283 -0.71 -23.29 19.28
N GLY A 284 0.13 -23.77 18.38
CA GLY A 284 1.10 -24.83 18.63
C GLY A 284 2.05 -24.94 17.46
N ILE A 285 3.04 -24.06 17.42
CA ILE A 285 3.98 -23.92 16.30
C ILE A 285 4.64 -25.27 15.99
N GLU A 286 4.52 -25.72 14.74
CA GLU A 286 4.91 -27.04 14.28
C GLU A 286 5.90 -26.94 13.10
N GLU A 287 7.19 -26.90 13.45
CA GLU A 287 8.30 -26.63 12.53
C GLU A 287 8.48 -27.69 11.42
N THR A 288 7.86 -28.86 11.55
CA THR A 288 7.94 -29.92 10.52
C THR A 288 7.38 -29.48 9.17
N TYR A 289 6.49 -28.47 9.13
CA TYR A 289 5.94 -27.89 7.89
C TYR A 289 6.82 -26.83 7.24
N ARG A 290 7.89 -26.38 7.90
CA ARG A 290 8.81 -25.36 7.39
C ARG A 290 9.35 -25.64 5.98
N PRO A 291 9.76 -26.88 5.59
CA PRO A 291 10.38 -27.10 4.30
C PRO A 291 9.50 -26.70 3.10
N ALA A 292 8.18 -26.86 3.23
CA ALA A 292 7.21 -26.50 2.19
C ALA A 292 7.04 -24.98 2.02
N LEU A 293 7.46 -24.17 3.00
CA LEU A 293 7.32 -22.71 2.97
C LEU A 293 8.58 -21.98 2.50
N ARG A 294 9.64 -22.72 2.17
CA ARG A 294 10.90 -22.15 1.67
C ARG A 294 10.74 -21.44 0.34
N SER A 295 11.60 -20.47 0.07
CA SER A 295 11.56 -19.72 -1.20
C SER A 295 11.73 -20.63 -2.43
N SER A 296 12.42 -21.76 -2.29
CA SER A 296 12.53 -22.77 -3.34
C SER A 296 11.18 -23.34 -3.75
N ASN A 297 10.30 -23.64 -2.79
CA ASN A 297 8.97 -24.17 -3.10
C ASN A 297 8.07 -23.07 -3.68
N VAL A 298 8.16 -21.84 -3.18
CA VAL A 298 7.46 -20.69 -3.77
C VAL A 298 7.84 -20.50 -5.24
N ARG A 299 9.14 -20.60 -5.58
CA ARG A 299 9.60 -20.55 -6.99
C ARG A 299 9.03 -21.69 -7.84
N ASN A 300 8.95 -22.91 -7.28
CA ASN A 300 8.34 -24.04 -7.97
C ASN A 300 6.85 -23.79 -8.24
N THR A 301 6.10 -23.27 -7.26
CA THR A 301 4.69 -22.88 -7.44
C THR A 301 4.53 -21.83 -8.54
N LEU A 302 5.38 -20.79 -8.55
CA LEU A 302 5.34 -19.73 -9.57
C LEU A 302 5.70 -20.21 -10.99
N SER A 303 6.37 -21.36 -11.11
CA SER A 303 6.74 -21.97 -12.40
C SER A 303 5.59 -22.73 -13.09
N ALA A 304 4.46 -22.92 -12.41
CA ALA A 304 3.31 -23.63 -12.96
C ALA A 304 2.84 -23.01 -14.28
N SER A 305 2.52 -23.85 -15.27
CA SER A 305 2.19 -23.40 -16.63
C SER A 305 0.73 -22.93 -16.79
N ASN A 306 -0.19 -23.44 -15.96
CA ASN A 306 -1.61 -23.16 -15.98
C ASN A 306 -2.20 -23.23 -14.56
N TYR A 307 -3.44 -22.76 -14.39
CA TYR A 307 -4.08 -22.65 -13.08
C TYR A 307 -4.25 -24.00 -12.39
N LYS A 308 -4.56 -25.07 -13.14
CA LYS A 308 -4.64 -26.44 -12.57
C LYS A 308 -3.33 -26.86 -11.89
N ALA A 309 -2.19 -26.64 -12.56
CA ALA A 309 -0.88 -26.97 -12.00
C ALA A 309 -0.52 -26.05 -10.84
N PHE A 310 -0.91 -24.77 -10.91
CA PHE A 310 -0.70 -23.79 -9.85
C PHE A 310 -1.49 -24.17 -8.59
N ASP A 311 -2.79 -24.43 -8.73
CA ASP A 311 -3.68 -24.88 -7.66
C ASP A 311 -3.15 -26.15 -6.99
N ALA A 312 -2.77 -27.16 -7.77
CA ALA A 312 -2.19 -28.40 -7.24
C ALA A 312 -0.90 -28.16 -6.43
N ALA A 313 -0.06 -27.21 -6.85
CA ALA A 313 1.16 -26.84 -6.13
C ALA A 313 0.86 -26.03 -4.85
N VAL A 314 -0.18 -25.18 -4.87
CA VAL A 314 -0.59 -24.38 -3.71
C VAL A 314 -1.27 -25.25 -2.65
N ASN A 315 -2.20 -26.10 -3.07
CA ASN A 315 -3.14 -26.84 -2.21
C ASN A 315 -2.73 -28.29 -1.92
N SER A 316 -1.51 -28.71 -2.30
CA SER A 316 -0.99 -30.02 -1.93
C SER A 316 -1.00 -30.20 -0.40
N LEU A 317 -1.68 -31.26 0.09
CA LEU A 317 -1.98 -31.46 1.52
C LEU A 317 -0.78 -31.42 2.46
N MET A 318 0.41 -31.86 2.02
CA MET A 318 1.62 -31.89 2.87
C MET A 318 2.78 -31.05 2.34
N ASN A 319 2.77 -30.68 1.06
CA ASN A 319 3.88 -29.95 0.42
C ASN A 319 3.44 -28.59 -0.15
N GLY A 320 2.14 -28.28 -0.07
CA GLY A 320 1.56 -27.05 -0.57
C GLY A 320 1.78 -25.90 0.39
N ILE A 321 2.02 -24.72 -0.17
CA ILE A 321 2.28 -23.50 0.60
C ILE A 321 1.05 -23.04 1.41
N HIS A 322 -0.17 -23.32 0.95
CA HIS A 322 -1.40 -22.97 1.68
C HIS A 322 -1.54 -23.81 2.95
N GLY A 323 -1.63 -25.13 2.82
CA GLY A 323 -1.78 -26.02 3.97
C GLY A 323 -0.62 -25.88 4.95
N SER A 324 0.62 -25.80 4.46
CA SER A 324 1.79 -25.70 5.34
C SER A 324 1.83 -24.39 6.13
N GLY A 325 1.36 -23.28 5.55
CA GLY A 325 1.31 -22.00 6.27
C GLY A 325 0.23 -21.97 7.37
N HIS A 326 -0.83 -22.76 7.22
CA HIS A 326 -1.76 -23.07 8.30
C HIS A 326 -1.13 -23.97 9.37
N PHE A 327 -0.60 -25.11 8.95
CA PHE A 327 -0.13 -26.13 9.89
C PHE A 327 1.11 -25.72 10.70
N ILE A 328 1.99 -24.87 10.14
CA ILE A 328 3.18 -24.41 10.86
C ILE A 328 2.85 -23.53 12.08
N VAL A 329 1.71 -22.82 12.07
CA VAL A 329 1.25 -22.01 13.22
C VAL A 329 0.61 -22.89 14.29
N GLY A 330 -0.07 -23.95 13.86
CA GLY A 330 -0.78 -24.86 14.75
C GLY A 330 -2.07 -24.27 15.34
N GLY A 331 -2.64 -24.98 16.31
CA GLY A 331 -3.88 -24.59 17.00
C GLY A 331 -5.02 -24.29 16.03
N GLU A 332 -5.67 -23.14 16.18
CA GLU A 332 -6.82 -22.73 15.37
C GLU A 332 -6.53 -22.72 13.86
N MET A 333 -5.32 -22.32 13.46
CA MET A 333 -4.92 -22.29 12.04
C MET A 333 -5.00 -23.66 11.37
N THR A 334 -4.97 -24.76 12.11
CA THR A 334 -5.08 -26.12 11.54
C THR A 334 -6.50 -26.54 11.15
N ASN A 335 -7.51 -25.73 11.49
CA ASN A 335 -8.90 -26.08 11.33
C ASN A 335 -9.58 -25.25 10.23
N VAL A 336 -10.06 -25.91 9.18
CA VAL A 336 -10.65 -25.22 8.02
C VAL A 336 -11.87 -24.35 8.32
N TYR A 337 -12.58 -24.61 9.43
CA TYR A 337 -13.76 -23.83 9.81
C TYR A 337 -13.42 -22.69 10.77
N SER A 338 -12.41 -22.87 11.63
CA SER A 338 -12.07 -21.93 12.71
C SER A 338 -10.72 -21.23 12.52
N ALA A 339 -9.96 -21.50 11.46
CA ALA A 339 -8.66 -20.87 11.20
C ALA A 339 -8.70 -19.35 11.15
N GLY A 340 -9.80 -18.77 10.66
CA GLY A 340 -10.01 -17.32 10.61
C GLY A 340 -10.04 -16.62 11.99
N ILE A 341 -10.07 -17.38 13.09
CA ILE A 341 -9.98 -16.86 14.45
C ILE A 341 -8.56 -16.39 14.77
N ASP A 342 -7.53 -17.04 14.21
CA ASP A 342 -6.17 -16.54 14.35
C ASP A 342 -5.96 -15.36 13.38
N PRO A 343 -5.57 -14.17 13.87
CA PRO A 343 -5.34 -13.01 13.01
C PRO A 343 -4.24 -13.26 11.94
N LEU A 344 -3.37 -14.25 12.13
CA LEU A 344 -2.38 -14.64 11.12
C LEU A 344 -3.00 -15.25 9.86
N PHE A 345 -4.25 -15.71 9.93
CA PHE A 345 -5.01 -16.19 8.76
C PHE A 345 -5.02 -15.16 7.63
N TYR A 346 -5.29 -13.90 7.96
CA TYR A 346 -5.43 -12.84 6.96
C TYR A 346 -4.09 -12.52 6.30
N LEU A 347 -3.02 -12.41 7.08
CA LEU A 347 -1.67 -12.19 6.55
C LEU A 347 -1.20 -13.39 5.72
N HIS A 348 -1.59 -14.61 6.14
CA HIS A 348 -1.29 -15.82 5.40
C HIS A 348 -1.96 -15.80 4.02
N HIS A 349 -3.28 -15.57 3.97
CA HIS A 349 -4.04 -15.52 2.71
C HIS A 349 -3.66 -14.33 1.83
N ALA A 350 -3.26 -13.19 2.40
CA ALA A 350 -2.71 -12.08 1.64
C ALA A 350 -1.40 -12.45 0.92
N ASN A 351 -0.56 -13.32 1.49
CA ASN A 351 0.64 -13.81 0.81
C ASN A 351 0.30 -14.83 -0.30
N LEU A 352 -0.71 -15.68 -0.09
CA LEU A 352 -1.22 -16.55 -1.17
C LEU A 352 -1.74 -15.73 -2.35
N ASP A 353 -2.54 -14.70 -2.08
CA ASP A 353 -3.05 -13.79 -3.11
C ASP A 353 -1.91 -13.07 -3.83
N ARG A 354 -0.90 -12.58 -3.10
CA ARG A 354 0.32 -12.02 -3.71
C ARG A 354 0.99 -13.04 -4.65
N ILE A 355 1.16 -14.29 -4.23
CA ILE A 355 1.80 -15.33 -5.05
C ILE A 355 0.96 -15.62 -6.30
N TRP A 356 -0.36 -15.72 -6.16
CA TRP A 356 -1.29 -15.88 -7.29
C TRP A 356 -1.21 -14.71 -8.26
N TRP A 357 -1.22 -13.48 -7.75
CA TRP A 357 -1.05 -12.26 -8.54
C TRP A 357 0.28 -12.26 -9.30
N VAL A 358 1.40 -12.57 -8.65
CA VAL A 358 2.72 -12.65 -9.29
C VAL A 358 2.72 -13.71 -10.39
N TRP A 359 2.12 -14.88 -10.14
CA TRP A 359 1.97 -15.93 -11.13
C TRP A 359 1.15 -15.47 -12.34
N GLN A 360 0.03 -14.77 -12.12
CA GLN A 360 -0.78 -14.21 -13.20
C GLN A 360 -0.01 -13.18 -14.03
N GLN A 361 0.73 -12.26 -13.38
CA GLN A 361 1.46 -11.20 -14.10
C GLN A 361 2.58 -11.73 -15.00
N ALA A 362 3.18 -12.87 -14.68
CA ALA A 362 4.24 -13.47 -15.49
C ALA A 362 3.78 -13.86 -16.90
N ASP A 363 2.49 -14.17 -17.10
CA ASP A 363 1.86 -14.35 -18.41
C ASP A 363 0.41 -13.88 -18.36
N ARG A 364 0.23 -12.56 -18.18
CA ARG A 364 -1.08 -11.95 -17.93
C ARG A 364 -2.11 -12.29 -19.00
N LYS A 365 -1.70 -12.39 -20.26
CA LYS A 365 -2.61 -12.65 -21.38
C LYS A 365 -3.31 -14.00 -21.22
N ASN A 366 -2.58 -15.03 -20.82
CA ASN A 366 -3.12 -16.38 -20.73
C ASN A 366 -3.61 -16.73 -19.31
N ARG A 367 -3.03 -16.13 -18.26
CA ARG A 367 -3.29 -16.52 -16.86
C ARG A 367 -4.34 -15.70 -16.14
N LEU A 368 -4.69 -14.51 -16.63
CA LEU A 368 -5.65 -13.63 -15.95
C LEU A 368 -7.04 -14.27 -15.82
N THR A 369 -7.45 -15.03 -16.83
CA THR A 369 -8.77 -15.70 -16.91
C THR A 369 -8.65 -17.22 -16.89
N ASP A 370 -7.47 -17.75 -16.58
CA ASP A 370 -7.24 -19.20 -16.48
C ASP A 370 -7.87 -19.71 -15.19
N ILE A 371 -8.80 -20.65 -15.31
CA ILE A 371 -9.61 -21.17 -14.20
C ILE A 371 -9.78 -22.68 -14.37
N TRP A 372 -9.74 -23.40 -13.25
CA TRP A 372 -9.91 -24.84 -13.22
C TRP A 372 -10.45 -25.28 -11.85
N GLY A 373 -11.22 -26.36 -11.84
CA GLY A 373 -11.66 -27.02 -10.61
C GLY A 373 -13.16 -27.26 -10.59
N PRO A 374 -13.63 -28.18 -9.75
CA PRO A 374 -15.05 -28.41 -9.57
C PRO A 374 -15.69 -27.26 -8.78
N THR A 375 -16.98 -26.99 -9.03
CA THR A 375 -17.74 -25.96 -8.30
C THR A 375 -17.99 -26.31 -6.83
N THR A 376 -17.80 -27.58 -6.45
CA THR A 376 -17.80 -28.06 -5.07
C THR A 376 -16.67 -29.08 -4.87
N GLN A 377 -16.20 -29.29 -3.65
CA GLN A 377 -15.01 -30.11 -3.34
C GLN A 377 -15.01 -31.52 -3.98
N ASN A 378 -16.20 -32.11 -4.16
CA ASN A 378 -16.36 -33.44 -4.79
C ASN A 378 -17.36 -33.40 -5.96
N GLY A 379 -17.65 -32.22 -6.50
CA GLY A 379 -18.65 -32.03 -7.55
C GLY A 379 -18.14 -32.46 -8.92
N PRO A 380 -19.04 -32.94 -9.82
CA PRO A 380 -18.66 -33.26 -11.20
C PRO A 380 -18.56 -32.01 -12.08
N THR A 381 -19.22 -30.92 -11.71
CA THR A 381 -19.34 -29.70 -12.52
C THR A 381 -18.10 -28.83 -12.40
N GLN A 382 -17.48 -28.46 -13.53
CA GLN A 382 -16.35 -27.53 -13.56
C GLN A 382 -16.81 -26.07 -13.47
N VAL A 383 -16.03 -25.25 -12.78
CA VAL A 383 -16.25 -23.80 -12.70
C VAL A 383 -15.94 -23.11 -14.04
N THR A 384 -16.65 -22.04 -14.33
CA THR A 384 -16.40 -21.15 -15.48
C THR A 384 -16.40 -19.70 -14.99
N LEU A 385 -16.00 -18.75 -15.84
CA LEU A 385 -16.06 -17.30 -15.52
C LEU A 385 -17.49 -16.77 -15.37
N ASP A 386 -18.50 -17.55 -15.79
CA ASP A 386 -19.91 -17.21 -15.64
C ASP A 386 -20.51 -17.82 -14.35
N PHE A 387 -19.71 -18.56 -13.58
CA PHE A 387 -20.17 -19.18 -12.34
C PHE A 387 -20.44 -18.12 -11.28
N ASP A 388 -21.69 -18.04 -10.82
CA ASP A 388 -22.08 -17.12 -9.75
C ASP A 388 -21.55 -17.63 -8.40
N MET A 389 -20.64 -16.86 -7.79
CA MET A 389 -20.23 -17.05 -6.40
C MET A 389 -21.24 -16.38 -5.48
N ASP A 390 -21.93 -17.19 -4.68
CA ASP A 390 -22.91 -16.74 -3.70
C ASP A 390 -22.23 -16.31 -2.38
N PHE A 391 -22.56 -15.12 -1.90
CA PHE A 391 -22.03 -14.53 -0.66
C PHE A 391 -23.18 -14.02 0.23
N PRO A 392 -24.17 -14.86 0.59
CA PRO A 392 -25.49 -14.40 1.06
C PRO A 392 -25.44 -13.66 2.39
N ALA A 393 -24.37 -13.82 3.17
CA ALA A 393 -24.13 -13.13 4.44
C ALA A 393 -23.19 -11.91 4.32
N LEU A 394 -22.51 -11.72 3.18
CA LEU A 394 -21.44 -10.72 3.02
C LEU A 394 -21.71 -9.71 1.90
N GLY A 395 -22.57 -10.02 0.92
CA GLY A 395 -22.86 -9.10 -0.19
C GLY A 395 -23.66 -9.75 -1.33
N PRO A 396 -23.83 -9.02 -2.46
CA PRO A 396 -24.44 -9.58 -3.66
C PRO A 396 -23.52 -10.64 -4.30
N ASN A 397 -24.12 -11.53 -5.10
CA ASN A 397 -23.37 -12.52 -5.87
C ASN A 397 -22.42 -11.85 -6.85
N VAL A 398 -21.26 -12.48 -7.07
CA VAL A 398 -20.22 -11.99 -7.97
C VAL A 398 -19.89 -13.08 -8.99
N LYS A 399 -19.66 -12.68 -10.24
CA LYS A 399 -19.16 -13.52 -11.31
C LYS A 399 -17.65 -13.36 -11.44
#